data_AF-A0A2U3APK5-F1
#
_entry.id   AF-A0A2U3APK5-F1
#
_cell.length_a   1.000
_cell.length_b   1.000
_cell.length_c   1.000
_cell.angle_alpha   90.00
_cell.angle_beta   90.00
_cell.angle_gamma   90.00
#
_symmetry.space_group_name_H-M   'P 1'
#
loop_
_entity.id
_entity.type
_entity.pdbx_description
1 polymer ?
#
loop_
_entity_poly.entity_id
_entity_poly.type
_entity_poly.pdbx_seq_one_letter_code
_entity_poly.pdbx_strand_id
1 'polypeptide(L)'
;MLNNAEIQEYINTQPKYKGSEVAQVDSKSAIGASHLLYKRGSDKMIFIKIDETLVRAGDKKNKNIAPIQSVSEVAVFSFHAFSKAQFEKFALARQYTFTSDDGDTLVLKTWLSTVELLAVIPKKLNVEVIDHKWYEKIVGFRSKNPLKMTAAIVIYGGVLALLANWLLF
;
A
#
# COMPACT_ATOMS: atom_id res chain seq x y z
N MET A 1 -13.22 9.30 -10.64
CA MET A 1 -12.02 8.94 -9.85
C MET A 1 -10.87 8.93 -10.80
N LEU A 2 -9.87 9.77 -10.53
CA LEU A 2 -8.65 9.81 -11.31
C LEU A 2 -7.85 8.53 -11.12
N ASN A 3 -7.16 8.11 -12.18
CA ASN A 3 -6.18 7.04 -12.06
C ASN A 3 -4.82 7.62 -11.63
N ASN A 4 -3.94 6.77 -11.08
CA ASN A 4 -2.62 7.20 -10.63
C ASN A 4 -1.75 7.80 -11.75
N ALA A 5 -1.97 7.42 -13.02
CA ALA A 5 -1.20 7.94 -14.15
C ALA A 5 -1.56 9.40 -14.47
N GLU A 6 -2.85 9.75 -14.45
CA GLU A 6 -3.33 11.13 -14.62
C GLU A 6 -2.79 12.04 -13.51
N ILE A 7 -2.78 11.53 -12.27
CA ILE A 7 -2.21 12.22 -11.12
C ILE A 7 -0.69 12.39 -11.30
N GLN A 8 0.01 11.33 -11.70
CA GLN A 8 1.45 11.34 -11.94
C GLN A 8 1.85 12.36 -13.01
N GLU A 9 1.08 12.46 -14.10
CA GLU A 9 1.30 13.44 -15.16
C GLU A 9 1.16 14.86 -14.62
N TYR A 10 0.07 15.15 -13.90
CA TYR A 10 -0.14 16.47 -13.28
C TYR A 10 0.96 16.83 -12.28
N ILE A 11 1.33 15.91 -11.38
CA ILE A 11 2.40 16.11 -10.40
C ILE A 11 3.73 16.44 -11.08
N ASN A 12 4.03 15.83 -12.23
CA ASN A 12 5.24 16.12 -12.99
C ASN A 12 5.24 17.50 -13.68
N THR A 13 4.08 18.12 -13.89
CA THR A 13 4.00 19.52 -14.36
C THR A 13 4.39 20.52 -13.27
N GLN A 14 4.28 20.14 -12.00
CA GLN A 14 4.60 20.99 -10.86
C GLN A 14 6.10 20.95 -10.57
N PRO A 15 6.85 22.08 -10.69
CA PRO A 15 8.30 22.08 -10.48
C PRO A 15 8.73 21.54 -9.11
N LYS A 16 7.92 21.81 -8.08
CA LYS A 16 8.15 21.36 -6.70
C LYS A 16 8.18 19.84 -6.55
N TYR A 17 7.38 19.12 -7.34
CA TYR A 17 7.19 17.68 -7.20
C TYR A 17 7.81 16.88 -8.35
N LYS A 18 8.50 17.54 -9.28
CA LYS A 18 9.01 16.94 -10.50
C LYS A 18 9.88 15.70 -10.23
N GLY A 19 9.50 14.59 -10.87
CA GLY A 19 10.16 13.30 -10.73
C GLY A 19 9.88 12.59 -9.41
N SER A 20 8.84 12.99 -8.68
CA SER A 20 8.27 12.18 -7.59
C SER A 20 7.30 11.17 -8.18
N GLU A 21 7.27 9.99 -7.60
CA GLU A 21 6.28 8.96 -7.88
C GLU A 21 5.08 9.12 -6.96
N VAL A 22 3.91 8.65 -7.42
CA VAL A 22 2.64 8.74 -6.71
C VAL A 22 2.16 7.36 -6.28
N ALA A 23 1.86 7.19 -5.00
CA ALA A 23 1.13 6.03 -4.50
C ALA A 23 -0.11 6.46 -3.72
N GLN A 24 -1.20 5.70 -3.84
CA GLN A 24 -2.35 5.88 -2.95
C GLN A 24 -1.96 5.50 -1.53
N VAL A 25 -2.44 6.27 -0.55
CA VAL A 25 -2.07 6.09 0.84
C VAL A 25 -3.28 6.25 1.75
N ASP A 26 -3.30 5.43 2.80
CA ASP A 26 -4.09 5.64 4.00
C ASP A 26 -3.12 5.69 5.19
N SER A 27 -3.13 6.79 5.94
CA SER A 27 -2.28 6.97 7.10
C SER A 27 -3.02 7.68 8.22
N LYS A 28 -2.94 7.10 9.42
CA LYS A 28 -3.45 7.72 10.65
C LYS A 28 -2.66 8.97 11.04
N SER A 29 -1.39 9.06 10.66
CA SER A 29 -0.51 10.17 11.00
C SER A 29 -0.69 11.37 10.06
N ALA A 30 -1.36 11.20 8.91
CA ALA A 30 -1.66 12.26 7.95
C ALA A 30 -3.14 12.21 7.56
N ILE A 31 -4.01 12.58 8.51
CA ILE A 31 -5.48 12.52 8.33
C ILE A 31 -5.89 13.38 7.14
N GLY A 32 -6.60 12.77 6.18
CA GLY A 32 -7.11 13.44 4.98
C GLY A 32 -6.16 13.43 3.79
N ALA A 33 -4.95 12.87 3.94
CA ALA A 33 -4.10 12.57 2.79
C ALA A 33 -4.72 11.44 1.96
N SER A 34 -4.69 11.58 0.64
CA SER A 34 -5.14 10.54 -0.30
C SER A 34 -3.98 9.90 -1.05
N HIS A 35 -2.87 10.62 -1.22
CA HIS A 35 -1.69 10.12 -1.92
C HIS A 35 -0.40 10.44 -1.19
N LEU A 36 0.60 9.61 -1.42
CA LEU A 36 1.98 9.80 -1.00
C LEU A 36 2.81 10.11 -2.25
N LEU A 37 3.57 11.20 -2.19
CA LEU A 37 4.66 11.48 -3.11
C LEU A 37 5.97 11.03 -2.49
N TYR A 38 6.75 10.27 -3.25
CA TYR A 38 8.06 9.78 -2.85
C TYR A 38 9.01 9.80 -4.04
N LYS A 39 10.32 9.84 -3.79
CA LYS A 39 11.32 9.93 -4.86
C LYS A 39 12.58 9.21 -4.47
N ARG A 40 13.10 8.38 -5.38
CA ARG A 40 14.37 7.68 -5.16
C ARG A 40 15.51 8.65 -4.89
N GLY A 41 16.25 8.43 -3.81
CA GLY A 41 17.33 9.32 -3.36
C GLY A 41 16.85 10.60 -2.65
N SER A 42 15.54 10.79 -2.50
CA SER A 42 14.97 11.81 -1.61
C SER A 42 14.78 11.23 -0.22
N ASP A 43 15.00 12.08 0.78
CA ASP A 43 14.72 11.74 2.17
C ASP A 43 13.27 12.06 2.58
N LYS A 44 12.46 12.63 1.68
CA LYS A 44 11.13 13.14 2.04
C LYS A 44 10.02 12.23 1.54
N MET A 45 9.04 12.02 2.42
CA MET A 45 7.70 11.51 2.15
C MET A 45 6.72 12.67 2.25
N ILE A 46 6.03 13.00 1.16
CA ILE A 46 5.08 14.12 1.14
C ILE A 46 3.68 13.56 0.97
N PHE A 47 2.85 13.75 1.99
CA PHE A 47 1.45 13.35 1.99
C PHE A 47 0.62 14.47 1.39
N ILE A 48 -0.14 14.16 0.35
CA ILE A 48 -0.96 15.13 -0.36
C ILE A 48 -2.42 14.73 -0.34
N LYS A 49 -3.27 15.75 -0.44
CA LYS A 49 -4.68 15.62 -0.78
C LYS A 49 -4.91 16.25 -2.15
N ILE A 50 -5.63 15.53 -2.99
CA ILE A 50 -5.99 15.95 -4.35
C ILE A 50 -7.47 16.31 -4.33
N ASP A 51 -7.78 17.53 -4.72
CA ASP A 51 -9.16 17.96 -4.92
C ASP A 51 -9.53 17.78 -6.40
N GLU A 52 -10.46 16.86 -6.66
CA GLU A 52 -10.97 16.56 -8.00
C GLU A 52 -12.18 17.46 -8.34
N THR A 53 -12.26 17.90 -9.60
CA THR A 53 -13.50 18.51 -10.11
C THR A 53 -14.47 17.41 -10.52
N LEU A 54 -15.69 17.41 -9.98
CA LEU A 54 -16.74 16.49 -10.43
C LEU A 54 -17.18 16.85 -11.86
N VAL A 55 -16.60 16.18 -12.86
CA VAL A 55 -17.10 16.26 -14.23
C VAL A 55 -18.44 15.52 -14.29
N ARG A 56 -19.54 16.26 -14.44
CA ARG A 56 -20.88 15.66 -14.55
C ARG A 56 -20.92 14.71 -15.73
N ALA A 57 -21.55 13.55 -15.53
CA ALA A 57 -21.76 12.53 -16.56
C ALA A 57 -22.63 13.11 -17.68
N GLY A 58 -21.99 13.71 -18.68
CA GLY A 58 -22.62 14.43 -19.78
C GLY A 58 -21.61 15.28 -20.56
N ASP A 59 -20.61 15.84 -19.89
CA ASP A 59 -19.59 16.71 -20.48
C ASP A 59 -18.35 15.96 -20.99
N LYS A 60 -18.54 14.77 -21.59
CA LYS A 60 -17.46 14.03 -22.27
C LYS A 60 -16.82 14.78 -23.45
N LYS A 61 -17.39 15.91 -23.86
CA LYS A 61 -16.86 16.78 -24.92
C LYS A 61 -15.79 17.75 -24.43
N ASN A 62 -15.71 18.04 -23.13
CA ASN A 62 -14.74 18.98 -22.57
C ASN A 62 -13.50 18.23 -22.03
N LYS A 63 -12.71 17.66 -22.95
CA LYS A 63 -11.41 17.04 -22.63
C LYS A 63 -10.35 18.02 -22.08
N ASN A 64 -10.64 19.32 -22.08
CA ASN A 64 -9.70 20.38 -21.73
C ASN A 64 -9.79 20.85 -20.26
N ILE A 65 -10.75 20.36 -19.47
CA ILE A 65 -10.78 20.68 -18.03
C ILE A 65 -9.83 19.70 -17.35
N ALA A 66 -8.72 20.21 -16.81
CA ALA A 66 -7.84 19.41 -15.96
C ALA A 66 -8.68 18.88 -14.78
N PRO A 67 -8.79 17.56 -14.61
CA PRO A 67 -9.66 16.97 -13.58
C PRO A 67 -9.18 17.26 -12.16
N ILE A 68 -7.91 17.67 -12.01
CA ILE A 68 -7.29 18.08 -10.75
C ILE A 68 -7.40 19.59 -10.60
N GLN A 69 -8.12 20.03 -9.56
CA GLN A 69 -8.28 21.45 -9.25
C GLN A 69 -7.12 21.96 -8.40
N SER A 70 -6.74 21.19 -7.38
CA SER A 70 -5.67 21.58 -6.47
C SER A 70 -4.98 20.35 -5.86
N VAL A 71 -3.73 20.56 -5.43
CA VAL A 71 -2.95 19.61 -4.63
C VAL A 71 -2.50 20.35 -3.38
N SER A 72 -2.90 19.84 -2.21
CA SER A 72 -2.50 20.38 -0.90
C SER A 72 -1.59 19.40 -0.18
N GLU A 73 -0.52 19.90 0.42
CA GLU A 73 0.33 19.12 1.31
C GLU A 73 -0.35 19.00 2.68
N VAL A 74 -0.60 17.77 3.11
CA VAL A 74 -1.20 17.47 4.40
C VAL A 74 -0.12 17.29 5.46
N ALA A 75 0.97 16.60 5.11
CA ALA A 75 2.09 16.37 6.00
C ALA A 75 3.37 16.06 5.21
N VAL A 76 4.52 16.33 5.82
CA VAL A 76 5.82 15.95 5.27
C VAL A 76 6.63 15.27 6.36
N PHE A 77 7.14 14.08 6.06
CA PHE A 77 8.01 13.32 6.94
C PHE A 77 9.37 13.09 6.27
N SER A 78 10.41 13.00 7.08
CA SER A 78 11.76 12.64 6.65
C SER A 78 12.04 11.19 7.03
N PHE A 79 12.65 10.39 6.15
CA PHE A 79 13.05 9.03 6.51
C PHE A 79 14.11 9.02 7.61
N HIS A 80 14.98 10.02 7.67
CA HIS A 80 15.99 10.14 8.74
C HIS A 80 15.39 10.40 10.12
N ALA A 81 14.11 10.79 10.22
CA ALA A 81 13.43 10.92 11.52
C ALA A 81 13.11 9.54 12.15
N PHE A 82 13.31 8.46 11.41
CA PHE A 82 12.98 7.11 11.86
C PHE A 82 14.25 6.26 11.94
N SER A 83 14.39 5.49 13.01
CA SER A 83 15.50 4.55 13.18
C SER A 83 15.15 3.16 12.68
N LYS A 84 13.86 2.81 12.68
CA LYS A 84 13.37 1.48 12.30
C LYS A 84 12.20 1.56 11.31
N ALA A 85 12.15 0.63 10.36
CA ALA A 85 10.95 0.36 9.59
C ALA A 85 10.62 -1.13 9.58
N GLN A 86 9.32 -1.41 9.68
CA GLN A 86 8.76 -2.75 9.64
C GLN A 86 7.87 -2.92 8.42
N PHE A 87 8.10 -4.00 7.67
CA PHE A 87 7.41 -4.31 6.42
C PHE A 87 6.75 -5.69 6.51
N GLU A 88 5.48 -5.79 6.16
CA GLU A 88 4.80 -7.07 6.05
C GLU A 88 5.04 -7.72 4.68
N LYS A 89 5.59 -8.94 4.67
CA LYS A 89 6.02 -9.64 3.45
C LYS A 89 4.88 -10.15 2.56
N PHE A 90 3.71 -10.43 3.15
CA PHE A 90 2.61 -11.18 2.49
C PHE A 90 1.24 -10.50 2.58
N ALA A 91 1.16 -9.26 3.06
CA ALA A 91 -0.11 -8.55 3.15
C ALA A 91 -0.52 -7.99 1.77
N LEU A 92 -1.76 -8.28 1.35
CA LEU A 92 -2.36 -7.70 0.13
C LEU A 92 -2.51 -6.17 0.27
N ALA A 93 -2.76 -5.69 1.49
CA ALA A 93 -2.62 -4.28 1.86
C ALA A 93 -1.29 -4.14 2.61
N ARG A 94 -0.28 -3.55 1.96
CA ARG A 94 1.06 -3.47 2.55
C ARG A 94 1.08 -2.31 3.55
N GLN A 95 0.91 -2.67 4.81
CA GLN A 95 1.12 -1.76 5.91
C GLN A 95 2.62 -1.71 6.22
N TYR A 96 3.13 -0.49 6.35
CA TYR A 96 4.50 -0.18 6.72
C TYR A 96 4.49 0.66 7.98
N THR A 97 5.36 0.32 8.93
CA THR A 97 5.45 1.05 10.19
C THR A 97 6.86 1.60 10.33
N PHE A 98 6.99 2.92 10.41
CA PHE A 98 8.25 3.59 10.70
C PHE A 98 8.24 4.03 12.17
N THR A 99 9.33 3.82 12.89
CA THR A 99 9.45 4.14 14.32
C THR A 99 10.67 5.04 14.53
N SER A 100 10.47 6.16 15.23
CA SER A 100 11.55 7.05 15.66
C SER A 100 12.25 6.53 16.91
N ASP A 101 13.38 7.13 17.26
CA ASP A 101 14.09 6.80 18.52
C ASP A 101 13.27 7.17 19.77
N ASP A 102 12.41 8.18 19.66
CA ASP A 102 11.51 8.62 20.73
C ASP A 102 10.26 7.72 20.89
N GLY A 103 10.10 6.73 20.01
CA GLY A 103 8.98 5.78 20.02
C GLY A 103 7.76 6.22 19.22
N ASP A 104 7.79 7.39 18.56
CA ASP A 104 6.73 7.83 17.67
C ASP A 104 6.65 6.93 16.44
N THR A 105 5.42 6.64 16.00
CA THR A 105 5.17 5.74 14.88
C THR A 105 4.42 6.40 13.74
N LEU A 106 4.92 6.22 12.53
CA LEU A 106 4.22 6.50 11.29
C LEU A 106 3.73 5.17 10.70
N VAL A 107 2.42 4.99 10.67
CA VAL A 107 1.80 3.83 10.01
C VAL A 107 1.29 4.26 8.64
N LEU A 108 1.85 3.63 7.60
CA LEU A 108 1.58 3.89 6.20
C LEU A 108 0.93 2.65 5.58
N LYS A 109 -0.33 2.75 5.14
CA LYS A 109 -0.94 1.72 4.30
C LYS A 109 -0.92 2.19 2.86
N THR A 110 -0.24 1.45 1.99
CA THR A 110 -0.15 1.81 0.58
C THR A 110 -0.10 0.56 -0.30
N TRP A 111 -0.43 0.74 -1.57
CA TRP A 111 -0.34 -0.29 -2.60
C TRP A 111 1.08 -0.45 -3.17
N LEU A 112 2.01 0.43 -2.78
CA LEU A 112 3.40 0.38 -3.20
C LEU A 112 4.05 -0.94 -2.77
N SER A 113 4.79 -1.58 -3.68
CA SER A 113 5.47 -2.83 -3.33
C SER A 113 6.61 -2.60 -2.33
N THR A 114 6.90 -3.61 -1.52
CA THR A 114 8.00 -3.59 -0.55
C THR A 114 9.33 -3.34 -1.25
N VAL A 115 9.51 -3.88 -2.46
CA VAL A 115 10.73 -3.67 -3.26
C VAL A 115 10.88 -2.21 -3.68
N GLU A 116 9.81 -1.58 -4.16
CA GLU A 116 9.83 -0.17 -4.56
C GLU A 116 10.05 0.74 -3.36
N LEU A 117 9.38 0.47 -2.24
CA LEU A 117 9.55 1.26 -1.02
C LEU A 117 10.98 1.14 -0.48
N LEU A 118 11.56 -0.07 -0.44
CA LEU A 118 12.95 -0.28 -0.04
C LEU A 118 13.95 0.39 -0.98
N ALA A 119 13.63 0.53 -2.27
CA ALA A 119 14.49 1.23 -3.23
C ALA A 119 14.59 2.75 -2.95
N VAL A 120 13.61 3.29 -2.22
CA VAL A 120 13.49 4.72 -1.89
C VAL A 120 14.04 5.02 -0.49
N ILE A 121 13.92 4.06 0.44
CA ILE A 121 14.38 4.21 1.82
C ILE A 121 15.92 4.31 1.89
N PRO A 122 16.47 5.26 2.66
CA PRO A 122 17.91 5.36 2.86
C PRO A 122 18.47 4.13 3.60
N LYS A 123 19.64 3.66 3.17
CA LYS A 123 20.31 2.44 3.71
C LYS A 123 20.55 2.43 5.22
N LYS A 124 20.51 3.59 5.87
CA LYS A 124 20.78 3.73 7.31
C LYS A 124 19.62 3.23 8.18
N LEU A 125 18.43 3.12 7.61
CA LEU A 125 17.23 2.77 8.35
C LEU A 125 17.18 1.26 8.60
N ASN A 126 16.98 0.84 9.85
CA ASN A 126 16.94 -0.59 10.19
C ASN A 126 15.64 -1.20 9.70
N VAL A 127 15.73 -2.00 8.64
CA VAL A 127 14.59 -2.63 7.97
C VAL A 127 14.37 -4.01 8.56
N GLU A 128 13.23 -4.21 9.21
CA GLU A 128 12.76 -5.52 9.67
C GLU A 128 11.59 -5.98 8.80
N VAL A 129 11.75 -7.12 8.14
CA VAL A 129 10.66 -7.74 7.39
C VAL A 129 9.94 -8.71 8.30
N ILE A 130 8.71 -8.39 8.68
CA ILE A 130 7.90 -9.22 9.56
C ILE A 130 7.21 -10.30 8.71
N ASP A 131 7.50 -11.56 9.05
CA ASP A 131 6.81 -12.71 8.50
C ASP A 131 5.64 -13.09 9.41
N HIS A 132 4.44 -12.71 8.99
CA HIS A 132 3.23 -13.04 9.74
C HIS A 132 2.83 -14.51 9.46
N LYS A 133 3.11 -15.38 10.44
CA LYS A 133 2.75 -16.82 10.43
C LYS A 133 1.27 -17.11 10.20
N TRP A 134 0.36 -16.13 10.24
CA TRP A 134 -1.05 -16.38 9.99
C TRP A 134 -1.34 -16.75 8.53
N TYR A 135 -0.57 -16.25 7.57
CA TYR A 135 -0.69 -16.70 6.17
C TYR A 135 -0.26 -18.17 6.05
N GLU A 136 0.80 -18.59 6.74
CA GLU A 136 1.13 -20.01 6.92
C GLU A 136 0.09 -20.80 7.75
N LYS A 137 -0.85 -20.13 8.42
CA LYS A 137 -1.92 -20.77 9.21
C LYS A 137 -3.22 -20.90 8.41
N ILE A 138 -3.52 -19.94 7.53
CA ILE A 138 -4.69 -19.96 6.62
C ILE A 138 -4.37 -20.75 5.35
N VAL A 139 -3.16 -20.61 4.80
CA VAL A 139 -2.62 -21.46 3.71
C VAL A 139 -1.91 -22.70 4.29
N GLY A 140 -2.12 -22.95 5.58
CA GLY A 140 -1.42 -23.90 6.45
C GLY A 140 -1.74 -25.36 6.28
N PHE A 141 -1.64 -25.89 5.06
CA PHE A 141 -1.30 -27.29 4.86
C PHE A 141 0.17 -27.47 4.52
N ARG A 142 1.05 -27.00 5.40
CA ARG A 142 2.43 -27.49 5.48
C ARG A 142 2.83 -27.77 6.93
N SER A 143 2.11 -28.71 7.54
CA SER A 143 2.70 -29.47 8.64
C SER A 143 3.94 -30.21 8.10
N LYS A 144 5.10 -30.09 8.75
CA LYS A 144 6.29 -30.92 8.44
C LYS A 144 6.02 -32.42 8.61
N ASN A 145 4.94 -32.78 9.31
CA ASN A 145 4.49 -34.15 9.48
C ASN A 145 3.51 -34.52 8.35
N PRO A 146 3.89 -35.45 7.44
CA PRO A 146 3.11 -35.79 6.24
C PRO A 146 1.72 -36.35 6.57
N LEU A 147 1.56 -37.05 7.70
CA LEU A 147 0.28 -37.64 8.11
C LEU A 147 -0.80 -36.58 8.37
N LYS A 148 -0.42 -35.46 8.97
CA LYS A 148 -1.37 -34.35 9.23
C LYS A 148 -1.80 -33.63 7.96
N MET A 149 -0.93 -33.64 6.94
CA MET A 149 -1.25 -33.05 5.62
C MET A 149 -2.24 -33.95 4.86
N THR A 150 -1.99 -35.27 4.84
CA THR A 150 -2.89 -36.24 4.21
C THR A 150 -4.27 -36.25 4.85
N ALA A 151 -4.33 -36.30 6.19
CA ALA A 151 -5.61 -36.32 6.92
C ALA A 151 -6.48 -35.11 6.56
N ALA A 152 -5.89 -33.94 6.43
CA ALA A 152 -6.64 -32.76 6.13
C ALA A 152 -7.06 -32.62 4.68
N ILE A 153 -6.23 -33.05 3.71
CA ILE A 153 -6.65 -33.13 2.30
C ILE A 153 -7.90 -34.03 2.18
N VAL A 154 -7.93 -35.15 2.90
CA VAL A 154 -9.08 -36.06 2.94
C VAL A 154 -10.31 -35.38 3.55
N ILE A 155 -10.16 -34.66 4.66
CA ILE A 155 -11.29 -33.95 5.30
C ILE A 155 -11.84 -32.85 4.38
N TYR A 156 -10.99 -31.98 3.83
CA TYR A 156 -11.43 -30.90 2.93
C TYR A 156 -12.02 -31.45 1.63
N GLY A 157 -11.44 -32.50 1.05
CA GLY A 157 -11.99 -33.18 -0.11
C GLY A 157 -13.37 -33.80 0.19
N GLY A 158 -13.53 -34.43 1.35
CA GLY A 158 -14.80 -34.98 1.80
C GLY A 158 -15.88 -33.93 2.01
N VAL A 159 -15.54 -32.79 2.64
CA VAL A 159 -16.47 -31.66 2.82
C VAL A 159 -16.88 -31.05 1.48
N LEU A 160 -15.95 -30.89 0.54
CA LEU A 160 -16.26 -30.40 -0.81
C LEU A 160 -17.15 -31.38 -1.59
N ALA A 161 -16.91 -32.68 -1.48
CA ALA A 161 -17.75 -33.69 -2.11
C ALA A 161 -19.18 -33.70 -1.52
N LEU A 162 -19.31 -33.55 -0.20
CA LEU A 162 -20.60 -33.43 0.47
C LEU A 162 -21.35 -32.16 0.05
N LEU A 163 -20.66 -31.02 -0.03
CA LEU A 163 -21.25 -29.76 -0.49
C LEU A 163 -21.67 -29.84 -1.97
N ALA A 164 -20.86 -30.45 -2.83
CA ALA A 164 -21.20 -30.66 -4.23
C ALA A 164 -22.43 -31.56 -4.38
N ASN A 165 -22.53 -32.64 -3.58
CA ASN A 165 -23.70 -33.51 -3.58
C ASN A 165 -24.97 -32.80 -3.05
N TRP A 166 -24.82 -31.91 -2.08
CA TRP A 166 -25.93 -31.12 -1.52
C TRP A 166 -26.42 -30.00 -2.45
N LEU A 167 -25.58 -29.52 -3.36
CA LEU A 167 -25.96 -28.52 -4.38
C LEU A 167 -26.57 -29.15 -5.65
N LEU A 168 -26.39 -30.46 -5.84
CA LEU A 168 -26.90 -31.20 -7.00
C LEU A 168 -28.24 -31.91 -6.74
N PHE A 169 -28.74 -31.87 -5.50
CA PHE A 169 -30.04 -32.38 -5.05
C PHE A 169 -30.86 -31.25 -4.44
#